data_AF-A0A841K6M4-F1
#
_entry.id   AF-A0A841K6M4-F1
#
_cell.length_a   1.000
_cell.length_b   1.000
_cell.length_c   1.000
_cell.angle_alpha   90.00
_cell.angle_beta   90.00
_cell.angle_gamma   90.00
#
_symmetry.space_group_name_H-M   'P 1'
#
loop_
_entity.id
_entity.type
_entity.pdbx_description
1 polymer ?
#
loop_
_entity_poly.entity_id
_entity_poly.type
_entity_poly.pdbx_seq_one_letter_code
_entity_poly.pdbx_strand_id
1 'polypeptide(L)'
;MPDRTLKMLAAISLSLLASGLYAQTSPLAITLRAVHSENNNEKKIEATLTSTQIVHFPCSGVSMLKVSVYGPDGTVARDTAKGAARKTAQSTSPSHSTICISDTMEPGQSVKESIDVGELYEMNIPGTYIVQLKFDIPGGPPISSNKLSVVVK
;
A
#
# COMPACT_ATOMS: atom_id res chain seq x y z
N MET A 1 -45.28 2.53 61.91
CA MET A 1 -43.85 2.15 61.94
C MET A 1 -43.64 1.08 60.88
N PRO A 2 -42.98 1.38 59.76
CA PRO A 2 -42.84 0.47 58.62
C PRO A 2 -41.51 -0.30 58.69
N ASP A 3 -41.57 -1.62 58.54
CA ASP A 3 -40.39 -2.48 58.42
C ASP A 3 -40.20 -2.96 56.97
N ARG A 4 -38.94 -3.17 56.63
CA ARG A 4 -38.28 -2.85 55.39
C ARG A 4 -38.32 -3.98 54.38
N THR A 5 -38.65 -3.61 53.16
CA THR A 5 -38.51 -4.40 51.93
C THR A 5 -37.02 -4.62 51.64
N LEU A 6 -36.51 -5.83 51.81
CA LEU A 6 -35.16 -6.21 51.38
C LEU A 6 -35.17 -6.45 49.86
N LYS A 7 -34.65 -5.48 49.09
CA LYS A 7 -34.40 -5.62 47.65
C LYS A 7 -33.16 -6.48 47.43
N MET A 8 -33.31 -7.62 46.75
CA MET A 8 -32.22 -8.38 46.14
C MET A 8 -31.51 -7.48 45.10
N LEU A 9 -30.24 -7.14 45.36
CA LEU A 9 -29.33 -6.59 44.37
C LEU A 9 -28.56 -7.76 43.74
N ALA A 10 -28.94 -8.12 42.52
CA ALA A 10 -28.14 -9.00 41.67
C ALA A 10 -26.94 -8.20 41.15
N ALA A 11 -25.75 -8.50 41.65
CA ALA A 11 -24.50 -8.00 41.11
C ALA A 11 -24.18 -8.76 39.81
N ILE A 12 -24.54 -8.17 38.68
CA ILE A 12 -24.10 -8.65 37.36
C ILE A 12 -22.63 -8.22 37.21
N SER A 13 -21.70 -9.14 37.46
CA SER A 13 -20.31 -8.97 37.04
C SER A 13 -20.24 -9.10 35.53
N LEU A 14 -20.25 -7.96 34.85
CA LEU A 14 -20.01 -7.84 33.43
C LEU A 14 -18.49 -7.88 33.21
N SER A 15 -17.93 -9.07 33.00
CA SER A 15 -16.55 -9.24 32.57
C SER A 15 -16.40 -8.76 31.13
N LEU A 16 -15.98 -7.51 30.94
CA LEU A 16 -15.45 -7.01 29.67
C LEU A 16 -14.12 -7.75 29.39
N LEU A 17 -14.21 -8.86 28.65
CA LEU A 17 -13.06 -9.38 27.92
C LEU A 17 -12.78 -8.40 26.78
N ALA A 18 -11.95 -7.41 27.06
CA ALA A 18 -11.27 -6.60 26.06
C ALA A 18 -10.39 -7.53 25.24
N SER A 19 -11.00 -8.16 24.24
CA SER A 19 -10.29 -8.85 23.17
C SER A 19 -9.61 -7.75 22.37
N GLY A 20 -8.43 -7.33 22.83
CA GLY A 20 -7.52 -6.55 22.03
C GLY A 20 -7.21 -7.37 20.78
N LEU A 21 -7.94 -7.09 19.71
CA LEU A 21 -7.52 -7.39 18.36
C LEU A 21 -6.16 -6.73 18.20
N TYR A 22 -5.10 -7.48 18.46
CA TYR A 22 -3.78 -7.15 17.93
C TYR A 22 -3.98 -7.15 16.42
N ALA A 23 -4.22 -5.96 15.86
CA ALA A 23 -4.05 -5.74 14.44
C ALA A 23 -2.59 -6.13 14.19
N GLN A 24 -2.39 -7.32 13.61
CA GLN A 24 -1.08 -7.80 13.24
C GLN A 24 -0.59 -6.85 12.15
N THR A 25 0.11 -5.79 12.56
CA THR A 25 0.69 -4.84 11.63
C THR A 25 1.80 -5.56 10.90
N SER A 26 1.66 -5.68 9.59
CA SER A 26 2.73 -6.22 8.75
C SER A 26 4.05 -5.52 9.10
N PRO A 27 5.18 -6.25 9.18
CA PRO A 27 6.47 -5.66 9.52
C PRO A 27 6.90 -4.60 8.49
N LEU A 28 6.33 -4.66 7.28
CA LEU A 28 6.49 -3.70 6.21
C LEU A 28 5.24 -2.83 6.04
N ALA A 29 5.46 -1.57 5.71
CA ALA A 29 4.42 -0.65 5.24
C ALA A 29 4.89 0.06 3.97
N ILE A 30 3.97 0.28 3.04
CA ILE A 30 4.22 1.08 1.84
C ILE A 30 3.33 2.31 1.86
N THR A 31 3.93 3.48 1.64
CA THR A 31 3.23 4.76 1.62
C THR A 31 3.46 5.47 0.30
N LEU A 32 2.44 6.15 -0.17
CA LEU A 32 2.43 6.94 -1.40
C LEU A 32 2.33 8.41 -1.07
N ARG A 33 3.18 9.21 -1.71
CA ARG A 33 3.04 10.67 -1.76
C ARG A 33 3.14 11.19 -3.19
N ALA A 34 2.44 12.27 -3.48
CA ALA A 34 2.65 13.00 -4.72
C ALA A 34 4.03 13.65 -4.70
N VAL A 35 4.74 13.59 -5.83
CA VAL A 35 5.96 14.40 -6.03
C VAL A 35 5.51 15.68 -6.68
N HIS A 36 5.73 16.81 -5.99
CA HIS A 36 5.44 18.10 -6.58
C HIS A 36 6.38 18.31 -7.76
N SER A 37 5.84 18.44 -8.97
CA SER A 37 6.63 18.76 -10.14
C SER A 37 6.35 20.19 -10.58
N GLU A 38 7.42 20.96 -10.75
CA GLU A 38 7.38 22.40 -11.04
C GLU A 38 6.66 22.73 -12.37
N ASN A 39 6.47 21.74 -13.23
CA ASN A 39 5.92 21.89 -14.56
C ASN A 39 4.45 21.42 -14.70
N ASN A 40 3.74 21.12 -13.59
CA ASN A 40 2.31 20.71 -13.53
C ASN A 40 1.88 19.52 -14.40
N ASN A 41 2.77 18.96 -15.20
CA ASN A 41 2.49 17.91 -16.18
C ASN A 41 3.03 16.54 -15.77
N GLU A 42 4.01 16.49 -14.87
CA GLU A 42 4.54 15.22 -14.39
C GLU A 42 3.62 14.61 -13.33
N LYS A 43 3.04 13.47 -13.69
CA LYS A 43 2.18 12.66 -12.82
C LYS A 43 3.07 11.70 -12.03
N LYS A 44 4.04 12.26 -11.30
CA LYS A 44 5.01 11.48 -10.51
C LYS A 44 4.54 11.28 -9.08
N ILE A 45 4.72 10.07 -8.59
CA ILE A 45 4.47 9.69 -7.21
C ILE A 45 5.75 9.08 -6.63
N GLU A 46 5.91 9.18 -5.32
CA GLU A 46 6.97 8.49 -4.62
C GLU A 46 6.34 7.42 -3.72
N ALA A 47 6.82 6.19 -3.88
CA ALA A 47 6.57 5.09 -2.99
C ALA A 47 7.67 5.04 -1.93
N THR A 48 7.31 4.99 -0.66
CA THR A 48 8.24 4.72 0.44
C THR A 48 7.86 3.40 1.09
N LEU A 49 8.73 2.40 1.00
CA LEU A 49 8.66 1.14 1.74
C LEU A 49 9.42 1.33 3.06
N THR A 50 8.78 1.08 4.19
CA THR A 50 9.40 1.12 5.53
C THR A 50 9.32 -0.23 6.20
N SER A 51 10.30 -0.54 7.04
CA SER A 51 10.28 -1.74 7.89
C SER A 51 10.31 -1.38 9.37
N THR A 52 9.56 -2.13 10.18
CA THR A 52 9.60 -2.09 11.65
C THR A 52 10.40 -3.25 12.25
N GLN A 53 10.81 -4.20 11.41
CA GLN A 53 11.57 -5.39 11.79
C GLN A 53 12.67 -5.67 10.77
N ILE A 54 13.55 -6.63 11.07
CA ILE A 54 14.48 -7.15 10.09
C ILE A 54 13.68 -7.92 9.03
N VAL A 55 13.74 -7.48 7.77
CA VAL A 55 13.08 -8.16 6.65
C VAL A 55 14.10 -8.53 5.59
N HIS A 56 14.19 -9.82 5.27
CA HIS A 56 15.08 -10.32 4.24
C HIS A 56 14.32 -10.53 2.94
N PHE A 57 14.81 -9.92 1.86
CA PHE A 57 14.28 -10.13 0.51
C PHE A 57 15.24 -11.05 -0.25
N PRO A 58 14.88 -12.33 -0.48
CA PRO A 58 15.71 -13.18 -1.34
C PRO A 58 15.67 -12.60 -2.75
N CYS A 59 16.82 -12.34 -3.40
CA CYS A 59 16.82 -11.84 -4.78
C CYS A 59 16.28 -12.86 -5.80
N SER A 60 16.14 -14.12 -5.41
CA SER A 60 15.42 -15.14 -6.17
C SER A 60 13.88 -15.02 -6.03
N GLY A 61 13.40 -14.24 -5.05
CA GLY A 61 12.00 -13.90 -4.87
C GLY A 61 11.69 -12.57 -5.56
N VAL A 62 10.89 -12.63 -6.62
CA VAL A 62 10.41 -11.44 -7.32
C VAL A 62 9.43 -10.67 -6.43
N SER A 63 9.90 -9.65 -5.71
CA SER A 63 9.02 -8.69 -5.07
C SER A 63 8.43 -7.78 -6.14
N MET A 64 7.17 -8.02 -6.51
CA MET A 64 6.49 -7.28 -7.57
C MET A 64 5.74 -6.07 -6.99
N LEU A 65 6.11 -4.88 -7.45
CA LEU A 65 5.31 -3.69 -7.24
C LEU A 65 4.21 -3.60 -8.33
N LYS A 66 2.96 -3.77 -7.91
CA LYS A 66 1.77 -3.63 -8.75
C LYS A 66 1.14 -2.27 -8.53
N VAL A 67 1.08 -1.47 -9.58
CA VAL A 67 0.37 -0.18 -9.57
C VAL A 67 -1.06 -0.41 -10.03
N SER A 68 -2.03 0.19 -9.33
CA SER A 68 -3.43 0.27 -9.75
C SER A 68 -3.82 1.73 -9.83
N VAL A 69 -4.33 2.15 -10.98
CA VAL A 69 -4.80 3.51 -11.22
C VAL A 69 -6.27 3.44 -11.62
N TYR A 70 -7.11 4.19 -10.91
CA TYR A 70 -8.53 4.32 -11.21
C TYR A 70 -8.79 5.73 -11.75
N GLY A 71 -9.52 5.80 -12.85
CA GLY A 71 -9.94 7.04 -13.49
C GLY A 71 -10.98 7.83 -12.68
N PRO A 72 -11.34 9.04 -13.14
CA PRO A 72 -12.33 9.90 -12.48
C PRO A 72 -13.73 9.27 -12.39
N ASP A 73 -14.04 8.34 -13.29
CA ASP A 73 -15.29 7.58 -13.34
C ASP A 73 -15.26 6.29 -12.49
N GLY A 74 -14.14 6.02 -11.80
CA GLY A 74 -13.93 4.83 -11.01
C GLY A 74 -13.50 3.58 -11.79
N THR A 75 -13.36 3.67 -13.12
CA THR A 75 -12.86 2.57 -13.95
C THR A 75 -11.34 2.43 -13.82
N VAL A 76 -10.81 1.25 -14.15
CA VAL A 76 -9.35 1.05 -14.16
C VAL A 76 -8.76 1.78 -15.36
N ALA A 77 -7.77 2.64 -15.12
CA ALA A 77 -7.06 3.34 -16.18
C ALA A 77 -6.33 2.35 -17.08
N ARG A 78 -6.39 2.60 -18.39
CA ARG A 78 -5.73 1.76 -19.39
C ARG A 78 -4.22 1.94 -19.31
N ASP A 79 -3.49 0.89 -19.65
CA ASP A 79 -2.04 0.98 -19.78
C ASP A 79 -1.66 1.76 -21.04
N THR A 80 -0.61 2.58 -20.95
CA THR A 80 0.09 3.04 -22.16
C THR A 80 0.87 1.88 -22.78
N ALA A 81 1.41 2.06 -23.99
CA ALA A 81 2.34 1.09 -24.57
C ALA A 81 3.55 0.80 -23.65
N LYS A 82 4.09 1.83 -22.98
CA LYS A 82 5.19 1.69 -22.01
C LYS A 82 4.74 0.93 -20.75
N GLY A 83 3.53 1.22 -20.25
CA GLY A 83 2.93 0.49 -19.13
C GLY A 83 2.73 -0.99 -19.42
N ALA A 84 2.16 -1.31 -20.58
CA ALA A 84 1.93 -2.68 -21.04
C ALA A 84 3.26 -3.45 -21.23
N ALA A 85 4.26 -2.79 -21.84
CA ALA A 85 5.60 -3.36 -21.99
C ALA A 85 6.27 -3.62 -20.64
N ARG A 86 6.16 -2.69 -19.68
CA ARG A 86 6.71 -2.88 -18.32
C ARG A 86 6.03 -4.05 -17.60
N LYS A 87 4.71 -4.16 -17.66
CA LYS A 87 3.96 -5.29 -17.06
C LYS A 87 4.35 -6.62 -17.68
N THR A 88 4.52 -6.65 -19.01
CA THR A 88 4.99 -7.84 -19.72
C THR A 88 6.40 -8.19 -19.29
N ALA A 89 7.33 -7.23 -19.25
CA ALA A 89 8.68 -7.46 -18.77
C ALA A 89 8.70 -7.96 -17.31
N GLN A 90 7.82 -7.47 -16.45
CA GLN A 90 7.67 -7.93 -15.08
C GLN A 90 7.08 -9.35 -14.97
N SER A 91 6.21 -9.77 -15.91
CA SER A 91 5.63 -11.11 -15.91
C SER A 91 6.50 -12.15 -16.59
N THR A 92 7.33 -11.76 -17.57
CA THR A 92 8.16 -12.68 -18.36
C THR A 92 9.62 -12.75 -17.89
N SER A 93 10.09 -11.79 -17.08
CA SER A 93 11.47 -11.78 -16.59
C SER A 93 11.59 -12.58 -15.29
N PRO A 94 12.23 -13.76 -15.28
CA PRO A 94 12.69 -14.35 -14.04
C PRO A 94 13.81 -13.45 -13.48
N SER A 95 13.46 -12.59 -12.54
CA SER A 95 14.38 -11.93 -11.60
C SER A 95 15.67 -11.31 -12.15
N HIS A 96 15.64 -10.25 -12.99
CA HIS A 96 16.88 -9.46 -13.21
C HIS A 96 16.71 -7.93 -13.30
N SER A 97 15.49 -7.40 -13.34
CA SER A 97 15.26 -5.95 -13.52
C SER A 97 14.34 -5.32 -12.48
N THR A 98 13.89 -6.08 -11.48
CA THR A 98 13.06 -5.57 -10.39
C THR A 98 13.93 -5.58 -9.14
N ILE A 99 14.37 -4.39 -8.72
CA ILE A 99 15.06 -4.08 -7.46
C ILE A 99 15.42 -5.35 -6.68
N CYS A 100 16.61 -5.91 -6.97
CA CYS A 100 17.22 -6.86 -6.05
C CYS A 100 17.59 -6.02 -4.83
N ILE A 101 16.65 -5.91 -3.89
CA ILE A 101 16.99 -5.56 -2.53
C ILE A 101 17.72 -6.82 -2.01
N SER A 102 18.96 -7.08 -2.44
CA SER A 102 19.81 -8.10 -1.80
C SER A 102 20.23 -7.68 -0.40
N ASP A 103 19.40 -6.89 0.26
CA ASP A 103 19.69 -6.23 1.50
C ASP A 103 18.52 -6.46 2.42
N THR A 104 18.88 -7.02 3.55
CA THR A 104 18.06 -6.99 4.74
C THR A 104 17.63 -5.55 5.01
N MET A 105 16.33 -5.28 5.06
CA MET A 105 15.83 -4.02 5.60
C MET A 105 15.84 -4.11 7.11
N GLU A 106 16.66 -3.30 7.75
CA GLU A 106 16.71 -3.18 9.21
C GLU A 106 15.49 -2.41 9.75
N PRO A 107 15.15 -2.57 11.05
CA PRO A 107 14.11 -1.78 11.69
C PRO A 107 14.36 -0.29 11.54
N GLY A 108 13.37 0.45 11.05
CA GLY A 108 13.45 1.89 10.81
C GLY A 108 14.04 2.29 9.45
N GLN A 109 14.58 1.36 8.66
CA GLN A 109 15.03 1.65 7.30
C GLN A 109 13.86 1.91 6.36
N SER A 110 14.15 2.70 5.32
CA SER A 110 13.20 3.00 4.26
C SER A 110 13.84 3.00 2.89
N VAL A 111 13.11 2.51 1.88
CA VAL A 111 13.48 2.52 0.47
C VAL A 111 12.46 3.37 -0.28
N LYS A 112 12.94 4.23 -1.18
CA LYS A 112 12.11 5.13 -1.97
C LYS A 112 12.21 4.82 -3.46
N GLU A 113 11.08 4.76 -4.14
CA GLU A 113 11.01 4.65 -5.61
C GLU A 113 10.13 5.76 -6.16
N SER A 114 10.63 6.48 -7.16
CA SER A 114 9.84 7.46 -7.92
C SER A 114 9.22 6.79 -9.14
N ILE A 115 7.91 6.97 -9.31
CA ILE A 115 7.12 6.33 -10.35
C ILE A 115 6.38 7.43 -11.11
N ASP A 116 6.64 7.53 -12.42
CA ASP A 116 5.81 8.34 -13.29
C ASP A 116 4.58 7.52 -13.71
N VAL A 117 3.44 7.78 -13.06
CA VAL A 117 2.20 7.06 -13.39
C VAL A 117 1.58 7.55 -14.69
N GLY A 118 1.92 8.76 -15.14
CA GLY A 118 1.46 9.32 -16.41
C GLY A 118 2.11 8.65 -17.62
N GLU A 119 3.35 8.18 -17.46
CA GLU A 119 4.01 7.37 -18.49
C GLU A 119 3.46 5.94 -18.57
N LEU A 120 2.90 5.40 -17.48
CA LEU A 120 2.46 4.00 -17.40
C LEU A 120 0.97 3.83 -17.67
N TYR A 121 0.15 4.82 -17.34
CA TYR A 121 -1.30 4.76 -17.46
C TYR A 121 -1.84 5.92 -18.28
N GLU A 122 -2.86 5.65 -19.11
CA GLU A 122 -3.60 6.67 -19.84
C GLU A 122 -4.36 7.55 -18.85
N MET A 123 -3.79 8.73 -18.56
CA MET A 123 -4.35 9.72 -17.64
C MET A 123 -4.64 11.04 -18.37
N ASN A 124 -5.19 10.95 -19.59
CA ASN A 124 -5.33 12.11 -20.49
C ASN A 124 -6.63 12.90 -20.27
N ILE A 125 -7.59 12.34 -19.54
CA ILE A 125 -8.83 13.01 -19.21
C ILE A 125 -8.61 13.82 -17.93
N PRO A 126 -8.92 15.13 -17.91
CA PRO A 126 -8.88 15.93 -16.69
C PRO A 126 -9.79 15.36 -15.61
N GLY A 127 -9.32 15.39 -14.35
CA GLY A 127 -10.07 14.85 -13.21
C GLY A 127 -9.17 14.31 -12.11
N THR A 128 -9.80 13.72 -11.10
CA THR A 128 -9.08 13.10 -9.97
C THR A 128 -8.93 11.61 -10.23
N TYR A 129 -7.69 11.14 -10.28
CA TYR A 129 -7.34 9.73 -10.36
C TYR A 129 -6.97 9.21 -8.98
N ILE A 130 -7.26 7.94 -8.72
CA ILE A 130 -6.87 7.26 -7.49
C ILE A 130 -5.78 6.26 -7.80
N VAL A 131 -4.62 6.44 -7.17
CA VAL A 131 -3.48 5.52 -7.29
C VAL A 131 -3.32 4.71 -6.02
N GLN A 132 -3.07 3.41 -6.17
CA GLN A 132 -2.72 2.51 -5.08
C GLN A 132 -1.62 1.54 -5.54
N LEU A 133 -0.67 1.25 -4.66
CA LEU A 133 0.34 0.23 -4.86
C LEU A 133 0.01 -1.02 -4.05
N LYS A 134 0.33 -2.17 -4.62
CA LYS A 134 0.46 -3.44 -3.92
C LYS A 134 1.87 -3.95 -4.09
N PHE A 135 2.46 -4.42 -3.01
CA PHE A 135 3.78 -5.02 -3.01
C PHE A 135 3.64 -6.47 -2.57
N ASP A 136 3.91 -7.38 -3.50
CA ASP A 136 3.86 -8.81 -3.24
C ASP A 136 5.16 -9.23 -2.55
N ILE A 137 5.05 -9.76 -1.33
CA ILE A 137 6.20 -10.22 -0.54
C ILE A 137 6.33 -11.74 -0.74
N PRO A 138 7.50 -12.26 -1.15
CA PRO A 138 7.74 -13.70 -1.20
C PRO A 138 7.47 -14.36 0.16
N GLY A 139 6.58 -15.35 0.19
CA GLY A 139 6.26 -16.09 1.41
C GLY A 139 5.38 -15.34 2.43
N GLY A 140 4.85 -14.17 2.08
CA GLY A 140 3.96 -13.38 2.93
C GLY A 140 2.70 -12.88 2.22
N PRO A 141 1.71 -12.34 2.95
CA PRO A 141 0.59 -11.66 2.33
C PRO A 141 1.06 -10.38 1.63
N PRO A 142 0.42 -9.97 0.53
CA PRO A 142 0.75 -8.72 -0.13
C PRO A 142 0.41 -7.53 0.78
N ILE A 143 1.25 -6.51 0.77
CA ILE A 143 0.98 -5.24 1.46
C ILE A 143 0.41 -4.23 0.47
N SER A 144 -0.54 -3.41 0.93
CA SER A 144 -1.15 -2.35 0.11
C SER A 144 -0.79 -0.99 0.66
N SER A 145 -0.59 -0.01 -0.23
CA SER A 145 -0.39 1.37 0.18
C SER A 145 -1.70 2.06 0.56
N ASN A 146 -1.57 3.26 1.14
CA ASN A 146 -2.65 4.24 1.11
C ASN A 146 -3.08 4.53 -0.33
N LYS A 147 -4.33 4.97 -0.49
CA LYS A 147 -4.83 5.54 -1.74
C LYS A 147 -4.32 6.97 -1.86
N LEU A 148 -3.80 7.33 -3.02
CA LEU A 148 -3.32 8.68 -3.33
C LEU A 148 -4.19 9.29 -4.42
N SER A 149 -4.74 10.47 -4.17
CA SER A 149 -5.46 11.24 -5.19
C SER A 149 -4.48 12.07 -6.01
N VAL A 150 -4.53 11.93 -7.34
CA VAL A 150 -3.73 12.69 -8.31
C VAL A 150 -4.68 13.50 -9.17
N VAL A 151 -4.55 14.82 -9.14
CA VAL A 151 -5.39 15.73 -9.92
C VAL A 151 -4.70 16.03 -11.25
N VAL A 152 -5.35 15.67 -12.35
CA VAL A 152 -4.94 16.02 -13.71
C VAL A 152 -5.81 17.18 -14.18
N LYS A 153 -5.18 18.23 -14.71
CA LYS A 153 -5.83 19.45 -15.22
C LYS A 153 -5.86 19.45 -16.74
#